data_AF-A0A972MKV4-F1
#
_entry.id   AF-A0A972MKV4-F1
#
_cell.length_a   1.000
_cell.length_b   1.000
_cell.length_c   1.000
_cell.angle_alpha   90.00
_cell.angle_beta   90.00
_cell.angle_gamma   90.00
#
_symmetry.space_group_name_H-M   'P 1'
#
loop_
_entity.id
_entity.type
_entity.pdbx_description
1 polymer ?
#
loop_
_entity_poly.entity_id
_entity_poly.type
_entity_poly.pdbx_seq_one_letter_code
_entity_poly.pdbx_strand_id
1 'polypeptide(L)'
;MITLSLLSNYLCEAIEEYKTEVLKNKYFLDTFKKEENLDKFMQYVRNFFIQEFNKDIDKIEKDFTILGKYHSKLGIPFETIFHSLLFIKDFLYKKIIEEEKYLLLAPDLSLFFSKAINAHAKGYLLKKLDTHLKDIKNITKRQKTKYEKLHFYWLIRFLNFIKGKEKVYPVIEASQCMLNE
;
A
#
# COMPACT_ATOMS: atom_id res chain seq x y z
N MET A 1 0.93 -25.32 -13.70
CA MET A 1 0.69 -24.00 -13.08
C MET A 1 1.86 -23.76 -12.14
N ILE A 2 2.80 -22.90 -12.52
CA ILE A 2 3.93 -22.57 -11.65
C ILE A 2 3.40 -21.51 -10.68
N THR A 3 3.60 -21.71 -9.39
CA THR A 3 3.04 -20.86 -8.33
C THR A 3 4.17 -20.17 -7.59
N LEU A 4 3.95 -18.91 -7.20
CA LEU A 4 4.86 -18.15 -6.35
C LEU A 4 5.11 -18.83 -5.01
N SER A 5 4.29 -19.82 -4.62
CA SER A 5 4.51 -20.59 -3.39
C SER A 5 5.86 -21.30 -3.37
N LEU A 6 6.47 -21.61 -4.52
CA LEU A 6 7.83 -22.14 -4.61
C LEU A 6 8.89 -21.19 -4.05
N LEU A 7 8.63 -19.88 -4.07
CA LEU A 7 9.52 -18.86 -3.51
C LEU A 7 9.36 -18.69 -1.99
N SER A 8 8.37 -19.36 -1.38
CA SER A 8 8.10 -19.23 0.07
C SER A 8 9.29 -19.62 0.94
N ASN A 9 10.14 -20.53 0.45
CA ASN A 9 11.34 -20.98 1.17
C ASN A 9 12.33 -19.84 1.40
N TYR A 10 12.36 -18.83 0.52
CA TYR A 10 13.25 -17.68 0.63
C TYR A 10 12.67 -16.54 1.47
N LEU A 11 11.38 -16.60 1.84
CA LEU A 11 10.75 -15.54 2.63
C LEU A 11 11.34 -15.46 4.05
N CYS A 12 11.80 -16.57 4.64
CA CYS A 12 12.51 -16.49 5.92
C CYS A 12 13.77 -15.64 5.80
N GLU A 13 14.63 -15.93 4.83
CA GLU A 13 15.86 -15.17 4.58
C GLU A 13 15.56 -13.70 4.25
N ALA A 14 14.59 -13.46 3.36
CA ALA A 14 14.19 -12.11 2.97
C ALA A 14 13.73 -11.27 4.18
N ILE A 15 12.96 -11.88 5.09
CA ILE A 15 12.39 -11.18 6.25
C ILE A 15 13.45 -10.94 7.33
N GLU A 16 14.41 -11.85 7.53
CA GLU A 16 15.53 -11.62 8.45
C GLU A 16 16.44 -10.49 7.94
N GLU A 17 16.76 -10.45 6.64
CA GLU A 17 17.52 -9.31 6.08
C GLU A 17 16.72 -8.00 6.16
N TYR A 18 15.42 -8.07 5.88
CA TYR A 18 14.53 -6.91 6.01
C TYR A 18 14.44 -6.41 7.47
N LYS A 19 14.46 -7.31 8.46
CA LYS A 19 14.42 -6.94 9.89
C LYS A 19 15.58 -6.02 10.27
N THR A 20 16.77 -6.26 9.73
CA THR A 20 17.93 -5.37 9.94
C THR A 20 17.71 -3.98 9.34
N GLU A 21 17.05 -3.87 8.18
CA GLU A 21 16.73 -2.60 7.54
C GLU A 21 15.59 -1.85 8.25
N VAL A 22 14.58 -2.57 8.76
CA VAL A 22 13.46 -1.99 9.52
C VAL A 22 13.94 -1.30 10.79
N LEU A 23 14.91 -1.89 11.48
CA LEU A 23 15.52 -1.30 12.68
C LEU A 23 16.26 0.00 12.41
N LYS A 24 16.61 0.31 11.15
CA LYS A 24 17.20 1.61 10.79
C LYS A 24 16.15 2.70 10.57
N ASN A 25 14.87 2.34 10.43
CA ASN A 25 13.79 3.28 10.17
C ASN A 25 13.13 3.77 11.47
N LYS A 26 13.21 5.09 11.71
CA LYS A 26 12.69 5.76 12.90
C LYS A 26 11.21 5.45 13.20
N TYR A 27 10.36 5.37 12.18
CA TYR A 27 8.92 5.09 12.39
C TYR A 27 8.66 3.69 12.95
N PHE A 28 9.48 2.72 12.57
CA PHE A 28 9.37 1.36 13.08
C PHE A 28 10.02 1.21 14.45
N LEU A 29 11.14 1.87 14.71
CA LEU A 29 11.73 1.93 16.06
C LEU A 29 10.74 2.49 17.10
N ASP A 30 10.05 3.58 16.79
CA ASP A 30 9.06 4.18 17.68
C ASP A 30 7.83 3.26 17.89
N THR A 31 7.55 2.39 16.91
CA THR A 31 6.43 1.43 16.94
C THR A 31 6.79 0.17 17.76
N PHE A 32 8.02 -0.34 17.64
CA PHE A 32 8.45 -1.58 18.28
C PHE A 32 9.27 -1.29 19.54
N LYS A 33 8.57 -1.08 20.67
CA LYS A 33 9.20 -0.82 21.98
C LYS A 33 10.00 -1.99 22.58
N LYS A 34 9.85 -3.21 22.04
CA LYS A 34 10.54 -4.44 22.48
C LYS A 34 10.88 -5.31 21.28
N GLU A 35 12.04 -5.96 21.32
CA GLU A 35 12.53 -6.87 20.27
C GLU A 35 11.59 -8.06 20.02
N GLU A 36 11.00 -8.62 21.07
CA GLU A 36 9.99 -9.70 20.95
C GLU A 36 8.75 -9.29 20.12
N ASN A 37 8.40 -8.00 20.08
CA ASN A 37 7.29 -7.51 19.26
C ASN A 37 7.68 -7.43 17.79
N LEU A 38 8.96 -7.16 17.50
CA LEU A 38 9.50 -7.14 16.16
C LEU A 38 9.52 -8.56 15.56
N ASP A 39 9.95 -9.55 16.33
CA ASP A 39 9.99 -10.95 15.86
C ASP A 39 8.60 -11.49 15.53
N LYS A 40 7.63 -11.24 16.41
CA LYS A 40 6.23 -11.59 16.15
C LYS A 40 5.71 -10.89 14.90
N PHE A 41 6.01 -9.61 14.74
CA PHE A 41 5.64 -8.85 13.55
C PHE A 41 6.26 -9.44 12.28
N MET A 42 7.56 -9.76 12.29
CA MET A 42 8.23 -10.38 11.15
C MET A 42 7.63 -11.74 10.80
N GLN A 43 7.26 -12.55 11.80
CA GLN A 43 6.52 -13.79 11.56
C GLN A 43 5.15 -13.55 10.91
N TYR A 44 4.41 -12.51 11.33
CA TYR A 44 3.15 -12.15 10.67
C TYR A 44 3.35 -11.71 9.22
N VAL A 45 4.37 -10.90 8.94
CA VAL A 45 4.70 -10.48 7.57
C VAL A 45 5.04 -11.69 6.71
N ARG A 46 5.91 -12.59 7.20
CA ARG A 46 6.26 -13.83 6.50
C ARG A 46 5.02 -14.68 6.21
N ASN A 47 4.22 -14.97 7.22
CA ASN A 47 3.04 -15.83 7.08
C ASN A 47 2.00 -15.20 6.15
N PHE A 48 1.87 -13.88 6.16
CA PHE A 48 1.04 -13.15 5.21
C PHE A 48 1.50 -13.39 3.77
N PHE A 49 2.78 -13.18 3.45
CA PHE A 49 3.29 -13.44 2.10
C PHE A 49 3.14 -14.90 1.66
N ILE A 50 3.39 -15.86 2.56
CA ILE A 50 3.16 -17.29 2.26
C ILE A 50 1.70 -17.52 1.86
N GLN A 51 0.74 -16.94 2.60
CA GLN A 51 -0.67 -17.07 2.27
C GLN A 51 -1.02 -16.41 0.93
N GLU A 52 -0.52 -15.19 0.68
CA GLU A 52 -0.79 -14.46 -0.55
C GLU A 52 -0.17 -15.13 -1.79
N PHE A 53 1.02 -15.74 -1.67
CA PHE A 53 1.68 -16.47 -2.77
C PHE A 53 0.93 -17.72 -3.21
N ASN A 54 0.03 -18.24 -2.37
CA ASN A 54 -0.85 -19.37 -2.70
C ASN A 54 -2.19 -18.95 -3.32
N LYS A 55 -2.47 -17.65 -3.41
CA LYS A 55 -3.71 -17.13 -4.01
C LYS A 55 -3.49 -16.82 -5.49
N ASP A 56 -4.60 -16.82 -6.24
CA ASP A 56 -4.61 -16.21 -7.56
C ASP A 56 -4.27 -14.73 -7.45
N ILE A 57 -3.47 -14.23 -8.38
CA ILE A 57 -3.02 -12.83 -8.44
C ILE A 57 -4.20 -11.84 -8.40
N ASP A 58 -5.36 -12.20 -8.93
CA ASP A 58 -6.55 -11.35 -8.91
C ASP A 58 -7.24 -11.26 -7.53
N LYS A 59 -6.92 -12.18 -6.62
CA LYS A 59 -7.56 -12.27 -5.29
C LYS A 59 -6.80 -11.54 -4.19
N ILE A 60 -5.54 -11.18 -4.41
CA ILE A 60 -4.68 -10.54 -3.38
C ILE A 60 -5.05 -9.07 -3.13
N GLU A 61 -5.66 -8.40 -4.12
CA GLU A 61 -5.90 -6.95 -4.07
C GLU A 61 -6.74 -6.51 -2.86
N LYS A 62 -7.70 -7.36 -2.44
CA LYS A 62 -8.55 -7.06 -1.29
C LYS A 62 -7.73 -6.97 0.00
N ASP A 63 -6.84 -7.92 0.22
CA ASP A 63 -6.07 -8.03 1.47
C ASP A 63 -5.01 -6.92 1.55
N PHE A 64 -4.33 -6.62 0.45
CA PHE A 64 -3.42 -5.46 0.38
C PHE A 64 -4.15 -4.12 0.53
N THR A 65 -5.38 -3.99 0.02
CA THR A 65 -6.20 -2.78 0.24
C THR A 65 -6.56 -2.61 1.73
N ILE A 66 -6.88 -3.71 2.42
CA ILE A 66 -7.18 -3.69 3.86
C ILE A 66 -5.93 -3.28 4.65
N LEU A 67 -4.77 -3.85 4.34
CA LEU A 67 -3.50 -3.48 4.96
C LEU A 67 -3.16 -2.00 4.73
N GLY A 68 -3.36 -1.49 3.50
CA GLY A 68 -3.14 -0.07 3.20
C GLY A 68 -3.99 0.87 4.05
N LYS A 69 -5.26 0.52 4.27
CA LYS A 69 -6.13 1.29 5.19
C LYS A 69 -5.62 1.23 6.64
N TYR A 70 -5.13 0.07 7.06
CA TYR A 70 -4.63 -0.15 8.40
C TYR A 70 -3.34 0.65 8.67
N HIS A 71 -2.32 0.54 7.81
CA HIS A 71 -1.08 1.31 7.97
C HIS A 71 -1.31 2.83 7.88
N SER A 72 -2.20 3.27 6.99
CA SER A 72 -2.61 4.68 6.95
C SER A 72 -3.25 5.13 8.26
N LYS A 73 -4.06 4.28 8.92
CA LYS A 73 -4.64 4.58 10.24
C LYS A 73 -3.57 4.69 11.33
N LEU A 74 -2.49 3.91 11.23
CA LEU A 74 -1.35 3.96 12.15
C LEU A 74 -0.42 5.16 11.89
N GLY A 75 -0.63 5.91 10.81
CA GLY A 75 0.20 7.06 10.46
C GLY A 75 1.55 6.69 9.83
N ILE A 76 1.71 5.44 9.39
CA ILE A 76 2.93 4.99 8.71
C ILE A 76 2.94 5.59 7.29
N PRO A 77 3.99 6.31 6.86
CA PRO A 77 4.10 6.83 5.50
C PRO A 77 4.01 5.71 4.45
N PHE A 78 3.37 6.00 3.31
CA PHE A 78 3.24 5.01 2.24
C PHE A 78 4.60 4.65 1.65
N GLU A 79 5.49 5.63 1.55
CA GLU A 79 6.86 5.51 1.08
C GLU A 79 7.61 4.42 1.86
N THR A 80 7.44 4.39 3.18
CA THR A 80 8.02 3.35 4.04
C THR A 80 7.56 1.97 3.63
N ILE A 81 6.25 1.74 3.45
CA ILE A 81 5.71 0.44 3.05
C ILE A 81 6.12 0.09 1.60
N PHE A 82 6.15 1.07 0.71
CA PHE A 82 6.60 0.88 -0.66
C PHE A 82 8.03 0.35 -0.71
N HIS A 83 8.95 0.95 0.05
CA HIS A 83 10.31 0.45 0.18
C HIS A 83 10.37 -0.98 0.76
N SER A 84 9.54 -1.30 1.74
CA SER A 84 9.44 -2.67 2.29
C SER A 84 9.02 -3.70 1.24
N LEU A 85 8.02 -3.38 0.44
CA LEU A 85 7.53 -4.28 -0.62
C LEU A 85 8.58 -4.44 -1.73
N LEU A 86 9.27 -3.37 -2.12
CA LEU A 86 10.37 -3.44 -3.08
C LEU A 86 11.54 -4.27 -2.56
N PHE A 87 11.91 -4.11 -1.28
CA PHE A 87 12.98 -4.89 -0.68
C PHE A 87 12.74 -6.39 -0.82
N ILE A 88 11.55 -6.86 -0.43
CA ILE A 88 11.20 -8.29 -0.51
C ILE A 88 11.17 -8.75 -1.98
N LYS A 89 10.60 -7.93 -2.88
CA LYS A 89 10.59 -8.21 -4.32
C LYS A 89 12.01 -8.40 -4.86
N ASP A 90 12.90 -7.46 -4.60
CA ASP A 90 14.25 -7.44 -5.15
C ASP A 90 15.10 -8.59 -4.59
N PHE A 91 14.91 -8.91 -3.30
CA PHE A 91 15.50 -10.10 -2.69
C PHE A 91 15.08 -11.38 -3.40
N LEU A 92 13.78 -11.56 -3.66
CA LEU A 92 13.27 -12.74 -4.35
C LEU A 92 13.71 -12.79 -5.82
N TYR A 93 13.85 -11.65 -6.50
CA TYR A 93 14.45 -11.59 -7.83
C TYR A 93 15.88 -12.08 -7.85
N LYS A 94 16.69 -11.68 -6.86
CA LYS A 94 18.06 -12.18 -6.72
C LYS A 94 18.09 -13.69 -6.62
N LYS A 95 17.22 -14.29 -5.79
CA LYS A 95 17.09 -15.76 -5.68
C LYS A 95 16.64 -16.43 -6.98
N ILE A 96 15.73 -15.80 -7.74
CA ILE A 96 15.31 -16.31 -9.06
C ILE A 96 16.48 -16.32 -10.06
N ILE A 97 17.33 -15.29 -10.04
CA ILE A 97 18.49 -15.20 -10.93
C ILE A 97 19.58 -16.21 -10.53
N GLU A 98 19.80 -16.40 -9.23
CA GLU A 98 20.75 -17.38 -8.70
C GLU A 98 20.34 -18.84 -8.98
N GLU A 99 19.04 -19.11 -9.06
CA GLU A 99 18.50 -20.45 -9.26
C GLU A 99 17.66 -20.54 -10.54
N GLU A 100 18.31 -20.91 -11.66
CA GLU A 100 17.71 -20.96 -13.00
C GLU A 100 16.35 -21.67 -13.08
N LYS A 101 16.12 -22.68 -12.23
CA LYS A 101 14.85 -23.41 -12.16
C LYS A 101 13.63 -22.54 -11.84
N TYR A 102 13.82 -21.33 -11.31
CA TYR A 102 12.75 -20.38 -11.00
C TYR A 102 12.62 -19.22 -11.99
N LEU A 103 13.41 -19.15 -13.06
CA LEU A 103 13.37 -18.01 -14.01
C LEU A 103 11.96 -17.73 -14.55
N LEU A 104 11.16 -18.78 -14.74
CA LEU A 104 9.78 -18.67 -15.22
C LEU A 104 8.82 -17.98 -14.21
N LEU A 105 9.21 -17.82 -12.95
CA LEU A 105 8.44 -17.12 -11.92
C LEU A 105 8.63 -15.61 -11.92
N ALA A 106 9.66 -15.09 -12.61
CA ALA A 106 9.98 -13.66 -12.61
C ALA A 106 8.81 -12.77 -13.08
N PRO A 107 8.04 -13.10 -14.14
CA PRO A 107 6.89 -12.29 -14.54
C PRO A 107 5.77 -12.29 -13.51
N ASP A 108 5.45 -13.46 -12.94
CA ASP A 108 4.40 -13.60 -11.92
C ASP A 108 4.74 -12.84 -10.64
N LEU A 109 6.02 -12.86 -10.24
CA LEU A 109 6.53 -12.10 -9.10
C LEU A 109 6.37 -10.59 -9.35
N SER A 110 6.74 -10.12 -10.54
CA SER A 110 6.59 -8.71 -10.94
C SER A 110 5.14 -8.27 -10.84
N LEU A 111 4.24 -9.07 -11.39
CA LEU A 111 2.82 -8.78 -11.46
C LEU A 111 2.20 -8.78 -10.06
N PHE A 112 2.54 -9.77 -9.24
CA PHE A 112 2.11 -9.86 -7.84
C PHE A 112 2.47 -8.58 -7.08
N PHE A 113 3.74 -8.17 -7.09
CA PHE A 113 4.18 -6.99 -6.33
C PHE A 113 3.61 -5.68 -6.89
N SER A 114 3.46 -5.57 -8.21
CA SER A 114 2.80 -4.42 -8.83
C SER A 114 1.35 -4.29 -8.37
N LYS A 115 0.59 -5.40 -8.35
CA LYS A 115 -0.78 -5.41 -7.84
C LYS A 115 -0.84 -5.12 -6.34
N ALA A 116 0.03 -5.75 -5.55
CA ALA A 116 0.12 -5.54 -4.12
C ALA A 116 0.35 -4.06 -3.78
N ILE A 117 1.33 -3.42 -4.41
CA ILE A 117 1.66 -1.99 -4.22
C ILE A 117 0.47 -1.11 -4.59
N ASN A 118 -0.14 -1.32 -5.76
CA ASN A 118 -1.29 -0.53 -6.22
C ASN A 118 -2.50 -0.67 -5.29
N ALA A 119 -2.81 -1.89 -4.86
CA ALA A 119 -3.87 -2.17 -3.90
C ALA A 119 -3.59 -1.51 -2.53
N HIS A 120 -2.34 -1.57 -2.07
CA HIS A 120 -1.93 -0.92 -0.83
C HIS A 120 -2.10 0.60 -0.89
N ALA A 121 -1.63 1.23 -1.98
CA ALA A 121 -1.79 2.66 -2.24
C ALA A 121 -3.28 3.06 -2.29
N LYS A 122 -4.11 2.25 -2.96
CA LYS A 122 -5.58 2.41 -2.95
C LYS A 122 -6.14 2.40 -1.53
N GLY A 123 -5.65 1.51 -0.66
CA GLY A 123 -6.03 1.48 0.76
C GLY A 123 -5.73 2.80 1.48
N TYR A 124 -4.54 3.36 1.27
CA TYR A 124 -4.15 4.68 1.81
C TYR A 124 -5.05 5.80 1.31
N LEU A 125 -5.32 5.85 0.01
CA LEU A 125 -6.20 6.85 -0.60
C LEU A 125 -7.61 6.75 -0.01
N LEU A 126 -8.18 5.55 0.06
CA LEU A 126 -9.49 5.32 0.67
C LEU A 126 -9.54 5.79 2.13
N LYS A 127 -8.48 5.55 2.90
CA LYS A 127 -8.43 5.98 4.30
C LYS A 127 -8.33 7.50 4.45
N LYS A 128 -7.48 8.17 3.66
CA LYS A 128 -7.42 9.63 3.61
C LYS A 128 -8.78 10.22 3.22
N LEU A 129 -9.44 9.61 2.23
CA LEU A 129 -10.77 10.03 1.79
C LEU A 129 -11.83 9.87 2.89
N ASP A 130 -11.82 8.79 3.67
CA ASP A 130 -12.74 8.62 4.80
C ASP A 130 -12.55 9.70 5.87
N THR A 131 -11.30 10.09 6.14
CA THR A 131 -10.99 11.21 7.05
C THR A 131 -11.51 12.52 6.46
N HIS A 132 -11.20 12.82 5.19
CA HIS A 132 -11.67 14.02 4.52
C HIS A 132 -13.20 14.09 4.38
N LEU A 133 -13.90 12.98 4.18
CA LEU A 133 -15.37 12.95 4.13
C LEU A 133 -16.00 13.26 5.49
N LYS A 134 -15.38 12.82 6.60
CA LYS A 134 -15.80 13.23 7.95
C LYS A 134 -15.57 14.72 8.15
N ASP A 135 -14.45 15.24 7.67
CA ASP A 135 -14.15 16.67 7.70
C ASP A 135 -15.14 17.46 6.84
N ILE A 136 -15.52 16.97 5.65
CA ILE A 136 -16.53 17.60 4.78
C ILE A 136 -17.89 17.71 5.47
N LYS A 137 -18.34 16.65 6.17
CA LYS A 137 -19.59 16.70 6.97
C LYS A 137 -19.50 17.73 8.10
N ASN A 138 -18.32 17.94 8.66
CA ASN A 138 -18.07 18.98 9.66
C ASN A 138 -17.91 20.38 9.01
N ILE A 139 -17.49 20.45 7.75
CA ILE A 139 -17.28 21.68 6.98
C ILE A 139 -18.59 22.31 6.53
N THR A 140 -19.64 21.53 6.27
CA THR A 140 -20.99 22.08 6.06
C THR A 140 -21.51 22.93 7.23
N LYS A 141 -20.88 22.89 8.40
CA LYS A 141 -21.21 23.72 9.57
C LYS A 141 -20.32 24.96 9.76
N ARG A 142 -19.19 25.10 9.05
CA ARG A 142 -18.26 26.24 9.18
C ARG A 142 -18.21 27.04 7.87
N GLN A 143 -18.29 28.37 7.93
CA GLN A 143 -18.16 29.22 6.74
C GLN A 143 -16.74 29.05 6.15
N LYS A 144 -16.64 28.34 5.03
CA LYS A 144 -15.41 28.12 4.27
C LYS A 144 -15.45 28.83 2.92
N THR A 145 -14.26 29.13 2.40
CA THR A 145 -14.07 29.85 1.14
C THR A 145 -14.56 29.03 -0.06
N LYS A 146 -14.87 29.69 -1.18
CA LYS A 146 -15.34 29.06 -2.43
C LYS A 146 -14.35 28.01 -2.95
N TYR A 147 -13.06 28.28 -2.81
CA TYR A 147 -11.95 27.40 -3.19
C TYR A 147 -12.00 26.05 -2.46
N GLU A 148 -12.13 26.08 -1.13
CA GLU A 148 -12.17 24.86 -0.33
C GLU A 148 -13.34 23.98 -0.74
N LYS A 149 -14.52 24.55 -0.98
CA LYS A 149 -15.70 23.82 -1.47
C LYS A 149 -15.44 23.13 -2.82
N LEU A 150 -14.78 23.82 -3.74
CA LEU A 150 -14.43 23.26 -5.06
C LEU A 150 -13.47 22.07 -4.92
N HIS A 151 -12.43 22.24 -4.11
CA HIS A 151 -11.45 21.20 -3.85
C HIS A 151 -12.09 19.95 -3.22
N PHE A 152 -13.05 20.15 -2.31
CA PHE A 152 -13.82 19.06 -1.71
C PHE A 152 -14.74 18.35 -2.72
N TYR A 153 -15.43 19.11 -3.57
CA TYR A 153 -16.29 18.53 -4.59
C TYR A 153 -15.49 17.68 -5.59
N TRP A 154 -14.32 18.15 -6.00
CA TRP A 154 -13.41 17.39 -6.84
C TRP A 154 -12.90 16.11 -6.16
N LEU A 155 -12.50 16.17 -4.88
CA LEU A 155 -12.12 14.99 -4.10
C LEU A 155 -13.23 13.94 -4.05
N ILE A 156 -14.50 14.35 -3.91
CA ILE A 156 -15.66 13.45 -3.92
C ILE A 156 -15.83 12.80 -5.29
N ARG A 157 -15.74 13.57 -6.37
CA ARG A 157 -15.82 13.03 -7.75
C ARG A 157 -14.67 12.07 -8.05
N PHE A 158 -13.46 12.43 -7.64
CA PHE A 158 -12.27 11.58 -7.79
C PHE A 158 -12.44 10.25 -7.05
N LEU A 159 -13.07 10.29 -5.86
CA LEU A 159 -13.45 9.09 -5.12
C LEU A 159 -14.50 8.25 -5.84
N ASN A 160 -15.51 8.86 -6.46
CA ASN A 160 -16.49 8.12 -7.25
C ASN A 160 -15.84 7.48 -8.49
N PHE A 161 -14.88 8.15 -9.13
CA PHE A 161 -14.09 7.60 -10.21
C PHE A 161 -13.28 6.36 -9.77
N ILE A 162 -12.51 6.46 -8.67
CA ILE A 162 -11.77 5.31 -8.11
C ILE A 162 -12.70 4.14 -7.76
N LYS A 163 -13.92 4.42 -7.29
CA LYS A 163 -14.93 3.40 -6.95
C LYS A 163 -15.67 2.84 -8.16
N GLY A 164 -15.36 3.26 -9.39
CA GLY A 164 -16.06 2.87 -10.61
C GLY A 164 -17.49 3.43 -10.73
N LYS A 165 -17.86 4.37 -9.86
CA LYS A 165 -19.16 5.06 -9.87
C LYS A 165 -19.19 6.25 -10.81
N GLU A 166 -18.02 6.76 -11.21
CA GLU A 166 -17.87 7.83 -12.18
C GLU A 166 -16.96 7.34 -13.31
N LYS A 167 -17.36 7.59 -14.57
CA LYS A 167 -16.66 7.07 -15.76
C LYS A 167 -15.52 7.98 -16.25
N VAL A 168 -15.58 9.25 -15.89
CA VAL A 168 -14.66 10.28 -16.38
C VAL A 168 -13.74 10.71 -15.25
N TYR A 169 -12.43 10.77 -15.54
CA TYR A 169 -11.44 11.28 -14.62
C TYR A 169 -11.78 12.75 -14.30
N PRO A 170 -12.07 13.10 -13.05
CA PRO A 170 -12.44 14.47 -12.72
C PRO A 170 -11.21 15.35 -12.75
N VAL A 171 -11.27 16.42 -13.53
CA VAL A 171 -10.23 17.43 -13.62
C VAL A 171 -10.64 18.63 -12.76
N ILE A 172 -9.68 19.16 -11.99
CA ILE A 172 -9.79 20.49 -11.40
C ILE A 172 -8.92 21.40 -12.28
N GLU A 173 -9.51 22.46 -12.82
CA GLU A 173 -8.74 23.44 -13.59
C GLU A 173 -8.05 24.40 -12.62
N ALA A 174 -6.79 24.74 -12.89
CA ALA A 174 -6.03 25.69 -12.08
C ALA A 174 -6.72 27.06 -11.98
N SER A 175 -7.45 27.47 -13.01
CA SER A 175 -8.28 28.68 -13.06
C SER A 175 -9.37 28.72 -11.98
N GLN A 176 -9.90 27.55 -11.61
CA GLN A 176 -10.94 27.41 -10.57
C GLN A 176 -10.33 27.39 -9.17
N CYS A 177 -9.02 27.14 -9.09
CA CYS A 177 -8.24 27.11 -7.86
C CYS A 177 -7.65 28.48 -7.49
N MET A 178 -7.76 29.49 -8.36
CA MET A 178 -7.23 30.81 -8.09
C MET A 178 -8.06 31.48 -6.99
N LEU A 179 -7.39 31.84 -5.89
CA LEU A 179 -7.90 32.82 -4.94
C LEU A 179 -7.99 34.13 -5.71
N ASN A 180 -9.19 34.53 -6.12
CA ASN A 180 -9.39 35.92 -6.47
C ASN A 180 -9.12 36.72 -5.19
N GLU A 181 -8.03 37.48 -5.17
CA GLU A 181 -7.74 38.50 -4.16
C GLU A 181 -8.91 39.50 -4.05
#